data_AF-A0A3D0FR42-F1
#
_entry.id   AF-A0A3D0FR42-F1
#
_cell.length_a   1.000
_cell.length_b   1.000
_cell.length_c   1.000
_cell.angle_alpha   90.00
_cell.angle_beta   90.00
_cell.angle_gamma   90.00
#
_symmetry.space_group_name_H-M   'P 1'
#
loop_
_entity.id
_entity.type
_entity.pdbx_description
1 polymer ?
#
loop_
_entity_poly.entity_id
_entity_poly.type
_entity_poly.pdbx_seq_one_letter_code
_entity_poly.pdbx_strand_id
1 'polypeptide(L)'
;MIASLLLLTGSWVSYVEIVRGQELPDKVTEMLIRSVEESGVMPDESGIEEILDYYRELLHFPLNINNAGREDLERLIILTDWQVEAILSYKEEFGNLLSLNELYNIPGLPSQLVSIIIQFLTTDTESSKNKYSAKDLCNNLGFEMISRVKCLIEKEKGFKPISKSEFEKHPDSRYLGPRGQLYSQFKVESMNHLNCAVTLERDAGEKGVDYKSINLSLINTGCIEKVIIGDYSARFGQGLVLWNTFAMNSYSDSKGLLKYPVGISPYNSTDENRSLRGAAVTFRAEKWRFTLLVSQRKYDARVVDGTYTSLLKTGLHNTKTTLERKGTLGGSLIGSNLTWSGNNIRVSQTSAIYRYSMPYGGRDSVLRKRDLSMDRYQGNFSLDGYWTLKKVRFFGEVAADHIGSFAAIAGALYSPSNRLETALVLRNYSEEYRAPFASPIARNLSIGGERGGRICSTFSIGKYWKTAVTFELL
;
A
#
# COMPACT_ATOMS: atom_id res chain seq x y z
N MET A 1 -32.56 -15.82 28.24
CA MET A 1 -31.13 -16.17 28.44
C MET A 1 -30.35 -15.62 27.27
N ILE A 2 -29.72 -14.47 27.43
CA ILE A 2 -28.81 -13.88 26.45
C ILE A 2 -27.44 -14.51 26.76
N ALA A 3 -27.00 -15.44 25.93
CA ALA A 3 -25.67 -16.01 26.05
C ALA A 3 -24.68 -15.01 25.46
N SER A 4 -24.04 -14.23 26.33
CA SER A 4 -22.91 -13.37 25.98
C SER A 4 -21.73 -14.24 25.56
N LEU A 5 -21.38 -14.20 24.28
CA LEU A 5 -20.24 -14.92 23.72
C LEU A 5 -18.96 -14.14 24.04
N LEU A 6 -18.19 -14.61 25.03
CA LEU A 6 -16.87 -14.06 25.36
C LEU A 6 -15.83 -14.65 24.39
N LEU A 7 -15.40 -13.87 23.41
CA LEU A 7 -14.27 -14.19 22.54
C LEU A 7 -12.95 -13.93 23.29
N LEU A 8 -12.35 -14.97 23.85
CA LEU A 8 -10.98 -14.92 24.36
C LEU A 8 -10.03 -15.37 23.25
N THR A 9 -9.37 -14.42 22.59
CA THR A 9 -8.25 -14.69 21.68
C THR A 9 -6.95 -14.71 22.49
N GLY A 10 -6.36 -15.89 22.69
CA GLY A 10 -5.01 -16.00 23.25
C GLY A 10 -3.97 -15.94 22.13
N SER A 11 -3.27 -14.82 22.00
CA SER A 11 -2.05 -14.70 21.19
C SER A 11 -0.84 -15.00 22.06
N TRP A 12 -0.13 -16.09 21.79
CA TRP A 12 1.20 -16.31 22.35
C TRP A 12 2.21 -15.75 21.36
N VAL A 13 2.84 -14.63 21.70
CA VAL A 13 3.99 -14.09 20.96
C VAL A 13 5.22 -14.44 21.78
N SER A 14 6.06 -15.32 21.27
CA SER A 14 7.38 -15.58 21.84
C SER A 14 8.37 -14.66 21.13
N TYR A 15 8.79 -13.59 21.81
CA TYR A 15 9.89 -12.75 21.36
C TYR A 15 11.20 -13.47 21.69
N VAL A 16 11.98 -13.82 20.66
CA VAL A 16 13.40 -14.13 20.81
C VAL A 16 14.15 -13.00 20.12
N GLU A 17 14.46 -11.95 20.87
CA GLU A 17 15.30 -10.86 20.39
C GLU A 17 16.76 -11.23 20.55
N ILE A 18 17.44 -11.40 19.42
CA ILE A 18 18.87 -11.11 19.34
C ILE A 18 18.96 -9.92 18.39
N VAL A 19 18.57 -8.75 18.88
CA VAL A 19 18.49 -7.53 18.07
C VAL A 19 19.68 -6.63 18.37
N ARG A 20 20.45 -6.31 17.33
CA ARG A 20 21.39 -5.17 17.28
C ARG A 20 20.87 -4.16 16.25
N GLY A 21 19.64 -3.72 16.42
CA GLY A 21 18.97 -2.66 15.63
C GLY A 21 18.42 -1.59 16.57
N GLN A 22 18.32 -0.34 16.12
CA GLN A 22 17.66 0.72 16.90
C GLN A 22 16.14 0.53 16.82
N GLU A 23 15.49 0.35 17.97
CA GLU A 23 14.03 0.32 18.03
C GLU A 23 13.44 1.73 17.90
N LEU A 24 12.27 1.81 17.27
CA LEU A 24 11.46 3.02 17.31
C LEU A 24 11.08 3.32 18.76
N PRO A 25 11.32 4.53 19.28
CA PRO A 25 10.88 4.87 20.63
C PRO A 25 9.36 4.70 20.76
N ASP A 26 8.88 4.13 21.89
CA ASP A 26 7.45 3.84 22.12
C ASP A 26 6.52 5.03 21.79
N LYS A 27 6.97 6.24 22.15
CA LYS A 27 6.24 7.48 21.90
C LYS A 27 6.04 7.78 20.41
N VAL A 28 6.99 7.39 19.56
CA VAL A 28 6.86 7.49 18.10
C VAL A 28 5.84 6.47 17.62
N THR A 29 5.94 5.22 18.07
CA THR A 29 5.01 4.15 17.71
C THR A 29 3.56 4.53 18.05
N GLU A 30 3.32 5.02 19.28
CA GLU A 30 2.00 5.49 19.71
C GLU A 30 1.48 6.64 18.85
N MET A 31 2.35 7.59 18.48
CA MET A 31 1.98 8.70 17.60
C MET A 31 1.68 8.26 16.16
N LEU A 32 2.40 7.27 15.63
CA LEU A 32 2.15 6.73 14.30
C LEU A 32 0.81 6.00 14.27
N ILE A 33 0.57 5.10 15.24
CA ILE A 33 -0.71 4.41 15.38
C ILE A 33 -1.84 5.42 15.50
N ARG A 34 -1.70 6.43 16.36
CA ARG A 34 -2.70 7.47 16.52
C ARG A 34 -2.93 8.28 15.25
N SER A 35 -1.87 8.65 14.52
CA SER A 35 -2.01 9.41 13.25
C SER A 35 -2.80 8.61 12.21
N VAL A 36 -2.64 7.28 12.24
CA VAL A 36 -3.36 6.35 11.39
C VAL A 36 -4.80 6.16 11.84
N GLU A 37 -5.07 5.96 13.13
CA GLU A 37 -6.42 5.92 13.70
C GLU A 37 -7.20 7.22 13.44
N GLU A 38 -6.54 8.37 13.60
CA GLU A 38 -7.11 9.69 13.32
C GLU A 38 -7.42 9.91 11.84
N SER A 39 -6.81 9.12 10.96
CA SER A 39 -7.14 9.08 9.54
C SER A 39 -8.43 8.28 9.28
N GLY A 40 -9.20 7.85 10.30
CA GLY A 40 -10.58 7.36 10.13
C GLY A 40 -10.73 6.00 9.42
N VAL A 41 -9.62 5.32 9.13
CA VAL A 41 -9.57 3.95 8.62
C VAL A 41 -8.67 3.18 9.57
N MET A 42 -9.17 2.09 10.14
CA MET A 42 -8.30 1.13 10.81
C MET A 42 -7.56 0.37 9.71
N PRO A 43 -6.26 0.62 9.45
CA PRO A 43 -5.48 -0.26 8.61
C PRO A 43 -5.58 -1.69 9.16
N ASP A 44 -5.44 -2.67 8.28
CA ASP A 44 -5.10 -4.00 8.75
C ASP A 44 -3.70 -3.98 9.40
N GLU A 45 -3.37 -5.02 10.16
CA GLU A 45 -2.04 -5.13 10.81
C GLU A 45 -0.89 -4.92 9.81
N SER A 46 -1.10 -5.29 8.54
CA SER A 46 -0.12 -5.12 7.48
C SER A 46 0.13 -3.65 7.11
N GLY A 47 -0.89 -2.80 7.11
CA GLY A 47 -0.75 -1.37 6.82
C GLY A 47 0.00 -0.62 7.93
N ILE A 48 -0.22 -1.01 9.19
CA ILE A 48 0.54 -0.46 10.33
C ILE A 48 2.01 -0.87 10.22
N GLU A 49 2.28 -2.14 9.94
CA GLU A 49 3.64 -2.65 9.80
C GLU A 49 4.40 -1.94 8.68
N GLU A 50 3.77 -1.68 7.54
CA GLU A 50 4.40 -0.93 6.43
C GLU A 50 4.84 0.48 6.87
N ILE A 51 4.03 1.16 7.69
CA ILE A 51 4.35 2.49 8.21
C ILE A 51 5.50 2.40 9.21
N LEU A 52 5.46 1.44 10.14
CA LEU A 52 6.52 1.25 11.12
C LEU A 52 7.84 0.90 10.43
N ASP A 53 7.83 0.00 9.44
CA ASP A 53 8.99 -0.37 8.63
C ASP A 53 9.59 0.87 7.93
N TYR A 54 8.75 1.75 7.36
CA TYR A 54 9.23 3.00 6.76
C TYR A 54 9.93 3.92 7.77
N TYR A 55 9.41 4.05 8.99
CA TYR A 55 10.05 4.89 10.02
C TYR A 55 11.30 4.26 10.62
N ARG A 56 11.36 2.92 10.73
CA ARG A 56 12.59 2.20 11.07
C ARG A 56 13.66 2.42 10.01
N GLU A 57 13.28 2.36 8.73
CA GLU A 57 14.18 2.68 7.61
C GLU A 57 14.76 4.10 7.75
N LEU A 58 13.93 5.09 8.12
CA LEU A 58 14.38 6.47 8.31
C LEU A 58 15.32 6.70 9.49
N LEU A 59 15.33 5.84 10.52
CA LEU A 59 16.33 5.93 11.60
C LEU A 59 17.74 5.60 11.08
N HIS A 60 17.82 4.68 10.13
CA HIS A 60 19.08 4.28 9.50
C HIS A 60 19.43 5.17 8.31
N PHE A 61 18.42 5.59 7.55
CA PHE A 61 18.53 6.41 6.35
C PHE A 61 17.68 7.67 6.49
N PRO A 62 18.15 8.64 7.31
CA PRO A 62 17.41 9.86 7.53
C PRO A 62 17.20 10.59 6.21
N LEU A 63 15.99 11.11 6.04
CA LEU A 63 15.61 11.88 4.87
C LEU A 63 16.40 13.19 4.86
N ASN A 64 17.20 13.42 3.82
CA ASN A 64 17.88 14.69 3.66
C ASN A 64 16.84 15.79 3.39
N ILE A 65 16.62 16.67 4.36
CA ILE A 65 15.56 17.67 4.28
C ILE A 65 15.80 18.72 3.19
N ASN A 66 17.07 19.00 2.86
CA ASN A 66 17.43 19.97 1.82
C ASN A 66 17.12 19.43 0.42
N ASN A 67 17.32 18.13 0.21
CA ASN A 67 17.00 17.45 -1.05
C ASN A 67 15.56 16.94 -1.12
N ALA A 68 14.89 16.78 0.03
CA ALA A 68 13.52 16.30 0.12
C ALA A 68 12.56 17.22 -0.62
N GLY A 69 11.81 16.64 -1.56
CA GLY A 69 10.65 17.26 -2.16
C GLY A 69 9.42 17.13 -1.27
N ARG A 70 8.32 17.74 -1.69
CA ARG A 70 7.02 17.63 -1.02
C ARG A 70 6.62 16.19 -0.74
N GLU A 71 6.74 15.31 -1.73
CA GLU A 71 6.32 13.91 -1.61
C GLU A 71 7.11 13.15 -0.55
N ASP A 72 8.39 13.45 -0.39
CA ASP A 72 9.24 12.81 0.61
C ASP A 72 8.80 13.24 2.03
N LEU A 73 8.44 14.52 2.19
CA LEU A 73 7.90 15.04 3.44
C LEU A 73 6.47 14.54 3.73
N GLU A 74 5.64 14.36 2.72
CA GLU A 74 4.27 13.82 2.87
C GLU A 74 4.25 12.35 3.29
N ARG A 75 5.30 11.59 2.96
CA ARG A 75 5.48 10.23 3.49
C ARG A 75 5.69 10.22 5.00
N LEU A 76 6.14 11.33 5.59
CA LEU A 76 6.16 11.50 7.03
C LEU A 76 4.74 11.80 7.52
N ILE A 77 3.92 10.75 7.70
CA ILE A 77 2.50 10.87 8.06
C ILE A 77 2.23 11.65 9.36
N ILE A 78 3.26 11.83 10.19
CA ILE A 78 3.24 12.68 11.39
C ILE A 78 3.13 14.18 11.08
N LEU A 79 3.42 14.59 9.84
CA LEU A 79 3.31 15.97 9.38
C LEU A 79 1.93 16.24 8.77
N THR A 80 1.41 17.44 9.04
CA THR A 80 0.24 17.96 8.31
C THR A 80 0.64 18.55 6.97
N ASP A 81 -0.31 18.64 6.02
CA ASP A 81 -0.06 19.31 4.75
C ASP A 81 0.39 20.76 4.94
N TRP A 82 -0.16 21.43 5.96
CA TRP A 82 0.26 22.76 6.35
C TRP A 82 1.71 22.79 6.88
N GLN A 83 2.12 21.80 7.67
CA GLN A 83 3.51 21.70 8.16
C GLN A 83 4.49 21.39 7.04
N VAL A 84 4.12 20.52 6.09
CA VAL A 84 4.90 20.26 4.88
C VAL A 84 5.08 21.57 4.09
N GLU A 85 4.00 22.33 3.89
CA GLU A 85 4.06 23.65 3.23
C GLU A 85 4.97 24.62 3.97
N ALA A 86 4.89 24.67 5.30
CA ALA A 86 5.71 25.56 6.12
C ALA A 86 7.21 25.24 6.00
N ILE A 87 7.59 23.96 5.98
CA ILE A 87 8.97 23.51 5.77
C ILE A 87 9.47 23.91 4.38
N LEU A 88 8.66 23.66 3.35
CA LEU A 88 9.03 23.99 1.97
C LEU A 88 9.14 25.51 1.75
N SER A 89 8.18 26.29 2.28
CA SER A 89 8.21 27.75 2.23
C SER A 89 9.45 28.31 2.92
N TYR A 90 9.83 27.75 4.08
CA TYR A 90 11.05 28.15 4.78
C TYR A 90 12.30 27.91 3.93
N LYS A 91 12.38 26.75 3.26
CA LYS A 91 13.48 26.44 2.32
C LYS A 91 13.51 27.38 1.11
N GLU A 92 12.35 27.77 0.59
CA GLU A 92 12.26 28.71 -0.53
C GLU A 92 12.69 30.13 -0.15
N GLU A 93 12.37 30.56 1.08
CA GLU A 93 12.70 31.90 1.57
C GLU A 93 14.14 32.04 2.06
N PHE A 94 14.64 31.06 2.83
CA PHE A 94 15.94 31.13 3.51
C PHE A 94 17.02 30.24 2.88
N GLY A 95 16.66 29.36 1.94
CA GLY A 95 17.58 28.41 1.32
C GLY A 95 17.68 27.09 2.08
N ASN A 96 18.79 26.35 1.86
CA ASN A 96 19.03 25.08 2.56
C ASN A 96 19.24 25.31 4.06
N LEU A 97 18.66 24.42 4.87
CA LEU A 97 18.90 24.39 6.31
C LEU A 97 20.37 24.02 6.57
N LEU A 98 21.03 24.82 7.40
CA LEU A 98 22.37 24.57 7.91
C LEU A 98 22.35 23.59 9.09
N SER A 99 21.27 23.61 9.87
CA SER A 99 21.04 22.73 11.00
C SER A 99 19.57 22.32 11.11
N LEU A 100 19.33 21.08 11.54
CA LEU A 100 17.98 20.62 11.88
C LEU A 100 17.33 21.44 13.01
N ASN A 101 18.11 22.15 13.82
CA ASN A 101 17.59 23.04 14.86
C ASN A 101 16.80 24.23 14.29
N GLU A 102 17.00 24.59 13.02
CA GLU A 102 16.20 25.63 12.36
C GLU A 102 14.72 25.25 12.26
N LEU A 103 14.38 23.95 12.32
CA LEU A 103 13.00 23.47 12.35
C LEU A 103 12.21 24.02 13.55
N TYR A 104 12.86 24.35 14.67
CA TYR A 104 12.21 24.99 15.82
C TYR A 104 11.77 26.43 15.54
N ASN A 105 12.35 27.08 14.52
CA ASN A 105 12.04 28.46 14.15
C ASN A 105 10.90 28.54 13.14
N ILE A 106 10.48 27.42 12.55
CA ILE A 106 9.43 27.40 11.55
C ILE A 106 8.07 27.53 12.24
N PRO A 107 7.28 28.59 11.95
CA PRO A 107 5.98 28.77 12.56
C PRO A 107 5.09 27.54 12.37
N GLY A 108 4.40 27.14 13.45
CA GLY A 108 3.44 26.03 13.47
C GLY A 108 4.04 24.61 13.39
N LEU A 109 5.35 24.47 13.57
CA LEU A 109 5.99 23.22 13.99
C LEU A 109 6.16 23.24 15.54
N PRO A 110 5.33 22.51 16.31
CA PRO A 110 5.46 22.49 17.76
C PRO A 110 6.78 21.83 18.18
N SER A 111 7.42 22.34 19.24
CA SER A 111 8.71 21.79 19.73
C SER A 111 8.67 20.29 20.00
N GLN A 112 7.53 19.77 20.48
CA GLN A 112 7.32 18.33 20.67
C GLN A 112 7.38 17.54 19.37
N LEU A 113 6.75 18.05 18.30
CA LEU A 113 6.83 17.43 16.97
C LEU A 113 8.26 17.48 16.43
N VAL A 114 8.92 18.65 16.54
CA VAL A 114 10.29 18.84 16.07
C VAL A 114 11.26 17.86 16.75
N SER A 115 11.14 17.67 18.07
CA SER A 115 11.99 16.72 18.83
C SER A 115 11.87 15.26 18.37
N ILE A 116 10.78 14.92 17.68
CA ILE A 116 10.52 13.59 17.14
C ILE A 116 11.04 13.50 15.71
N ILE A 117 10.65 14.46 14.85
CA ILE A 117 10.97 14.38 13.42
C ILE A 117 12.48 14.50 13.14
N ILE A 118 13.24 15.19 13.99
CA ILE A 118 14.69 15.36 13.84
C ILE A 118 15.43 14.00 13.79
N GLN A 119 14.88 12.94 14.41
CA GLN A 119 15.48 11.61 14.40
C GLN A 119 15.43 10.93 13.01
N PHE A 120 14.55 11.41 12.13
CA PHE A 120 14.32 10.85 10.79
C PHE A 120 14.85 11.74 9.67
N LEU A 121 15.57 12.81 10.02
CA LEU A 121 15.99 13.87 9.09
C LEU A 121 17.50 14.09 9.17
N THR A 122 18.08 14.57 8.07
CA THR A 122 19.48 15.02 8.03
C THR A 122 19.63 16.26 7.14
N THR A 123 20.64 17.08 7.41
CA THR A 123 21.08 18.17 6.53
C THR A 123 22.28 17.76 5.65
N ASP A 124 22.92 16.63 5.96
CA ASP A 124 24.17 16.21 5.33
C ASP A 124 23.96 15.69 3.92
N THR A 125 24.75 16.21 2.99
CA THR A 125 24.74 15.81 1.56
C THR A 125 25.59 14.56 1.29
N GLU A 126 26.41 14.12 2.26
CA GLU A 126 27.38 13.03 2.10
C GLU A 126 26.77 11.62 2.10
N SER A 127 25.52 11.45 2.52
CA SER A 127 24.85 10.14 2.56
C SER A 127 24.59 9.50 1.18
N SER A 128 24.88 10.20 0.08
CA SER A 128 24.53 9.80 -1.29
C SER A 128 25.68 9.24 -2.16
N LYS A 129 26.92 9.12 -1.64
CA LYS A 129 28.11 8.80 -2.46
C LYS A 129 28.92 7.56 -2.08
N ASN A 130 28.39 6.66 -1.27
CA ASN A 130 29.13 5.43 -0.98
C ASN A 130 28.92 4.40 -2.09
N LYS A 131 29.97 4.15 -2.88
CA LYS A 131 30.09 2.95 -3.71
C LYS A 131 30.37 1.78 -2.78
N TYR A 132 29.40 0.92 -2.54
CA TYR A 132 29.55 -0.17 -1.58
C TYR A 132 30.19 -1.40 -2.22
N SER A 133 31.08 -2.05 -1.45
CA SER A 133 31.54 -3.40 -1.76
C SER A 133 30.45 -4.41 -1.35
N ALA A 134 30.39 -5.57 -2.01
CA ALA A 134 29.52 -6.68 -1.59
C ALA A 134 29.77 -7.11 -0.13
N LYS A 135 30.96 -6.83 0.39
CA LYS A 135 31.32 -7.07 1.80
C LYS A 135 30.64 -6.10 2.77
N ASP A 136 30.39 -4.86 2.35
CA ASP A 136 29.75 -3.83 3.18
C ASP A 136 28.23 -4.02 3.25
N LEU A 137 27.64 -4.64 2.22
CA LEU A 137 26.22 -5.03 2.20
C LEU A 137 25.89 -6.11 3.24
N CYS A 138 26.84 -7.01 3.53
CA CYS A 138 26.68 -8.12 4.46
C CYS A 138 27.16 -7.83 5.89
N ASN A 139 27.69 -6.64 6.15
CA ASN A 139 28.09 -6.22 7.50
C ASN A 139 26.90 -5.55 8.21
N ASN A 140 26.80 -5.74 9.54
CA ASN A 140 25.73 -5.17 10.39
C ASN A 140 24.30 -5.56 9.94
N LEU A 141 24.07 -6.86 9.72
CA LEU A 141 22.75 -7.39 9.45
C LEU A 141 21.91 -7.43 10.75
N GLY A 142 20.76 -6.79 10.73
CA GLY A 142 19.65 -6.99 11.64
C GLY A 142 18.80 -8.17 11.19
N PHE A 143 18.33 -8.96 12.15
CA PHE A 143 17.46 -10.10 11.91
C PHE A 143 16.21 -9.94 12.76
N GLU A 144 15.05 -10.05 12.13
CA GLU A 144 13.76 -10.05 12.79
C GLU A 144 13.01 -11.33 12.46
N MET A 145 12.46 -11.98 13.47
CA MET A 145 11.61 -13.15 13.29
C MET A 145 10.31 -12.96 14.07
N ILE A 146 9.20 -12.97 13.35
CA ILE A 146 7.86 -12.98 13.92
C ILE A 146 7.27 -14.36 13.67
N SER A 147 6.67 -14.96 14.70
CA SER A 147 5.83 -16.14 14.55
C SER A 147 4.56 -15.98 15.36
N ARG A 148 3.41 -16.24 14.73
CA ARG A 148 2.08 -16.10 15.33
C ARG A 148 1.28 -17.38 15.07
N VAL A 149 0.62 -17.85 16.11
CA VAL A 149 -0.33 -18.97 16.02
C VAL A 149 -1.69 -18.46 16.48
N LYS A 150 -2.70 -18.62 15.62
CA LYS A 150 -4.08 -18.22 15.92
C LYS A 150 -4.97 -19.45 15.86
N CYS A 151 -5.70 -19.74 16.93
CA CYS A 151 -6.62 -20.86 16.98
C CYS A 151 -7.94 -20.44 17.63
N LEU A 152 -9.05 -20.69 16.94
CA LEU A 152 -10.37 -20.53 17.52
C LEU A 152 -10.63 -21.66 18.51
N ILE A 153 -11.05 -21.32 19.73
CA ILE A 153 -11.41 -22.32 20.75
C ILE A 153 -12.59 -23.16 20.24
N GLU A 154 -13.65 -22.49 19.76
CA GLU A 154 -14.81 -23.15 19.17
C GLU A 154 -14.46 -23.90 17.88
N LYS A 155 -14.94 -25.15 17.77
CA LYS A 155 -14.78 -25.97 16.57
C LYS A 155 -15.73 -25.49 15.47
N GLU A 156 -15.16 -24.94 14.41
CA GLU A 156 -15.89 -24.63 13.18
C GLU A 156 -16.56 -25.88 12.58
N LYS A 157 -17.62 -25.68 11.80
CA LYS A 157 -18.41 -26.76 11.19
C LYS A 157 -17.55 -27.72 10.37
N GLY A 158 -16.58 -27.21 9.60
CA GLY A 158 -15.68 -28.02 8.76
C GLY A 158 -14.74 -28.97 9.53
N PHE A 159 -14.65 -28.85 10.86
CA PHE A 159 -13.89 -29.75 11.74
C PHE A 159 -14.78 -30.71 12.54
N LYS A 160 -16.11 -30.59 12.44
CA LYS A 160 -17.04 -31.51 13.13
C LYS A 160 -17.09 -32.85 12.38
N PRO A 161 -17.30 -33.97 13.09
CA PRO A 161 -17.42 -35.27 12.45
C PRO A 161 -18.66 -35.32 11.56
N ILE A 162 -18.54 -36.00 10.41
CA ILE A 162 -19.64 -36.31 9.50
C ILE A 162 -19.49 -37.78 9.05
N SER A 163 -20.57 -38.38 8.56
CA SER A 163 -20.49 -39.75 8.04
C SER A 163 -19.72 -39.80 6.72
N LYS A 164 -19.09 -40.94 6.40
CA LYS A 164 -18.35 -41.14 5.13
C LYS A 164 -19.27 -40.96 3.91
N SER A 165 -20.52 -41.43 4.00
CA SER A 165 -21.52 -41.28 2.93
C SER A 165 -21.89 -39.80 2.68
N GLU A 166 -21.91 -39.00 3.73
CA GLU A 166 -22.20 -37.56 3.63
C GLU A 166 -21.02 -36.77 3.06
N PHE A 167 -19.79 -37.16 3.40
CA PHE A 167 -18.59 -36.57 2.80
C PHE A 167 -18.47 -36.88 1.30
N GLU A 168 -18.81 -38.10 0.88
CA GLU A 168 -18.81 -38.48 -0.54
C GLU A 168 -19.85 -37.68 -1.35
N LYS A 169 -21.00 -37.35 -0.74
CA LYS A 169 -22.03 -36.49 -1.36
C LYS A 169 -21.65 -35.02 -1.35
N HIS A 170 -20.92 -34.57 -0.33
CA HIS A 170 -20.53 -33.17 -0.13
C HIS A 170 -19.03 -33.07 0.19
N PRO A 171 -18.13 -33.20 -0.81
CA PRO A 171 -16.69 -33.24 -0.57
C PRO A 171 -16.09 -31.95 0.04
N ASP A 172 -16.80 -30.82 -0.03
CA ASP A 172 -16.41 -29.56 0.61
C ASP A 172 -16.94 -29.39 2.04
N SER A 173 -17.62 -30.40 2.59
CA SER A 173 -18.15 -30.37 3.97
C SER A 173 -17.08 -30.42 5.06
N ARG A 174 -15.82 -30.72 4.70
CA ARG A 174 -14.69 -30.83 5.63
C ARG A 174 -13.48 -30.08 5.13
N TYR A 175 -12.75 -29.53 6.10
CA TYR A 175 -11.42 -28.99 5.83
C TYR A 175 -10.37 -30.09 5.72
N LEU A 176 -9.35 -29.83 4.91
CA LEU A 176 -8.34 -30.81 4.51
C LEU A 176 -7.18 -30.97 5.51
N GLY A 177 -6.91 -29.94 6.32
CA GLY A 177 -5.77 -29.86 7.21
C GLY A 177 -6.13 -29.46 8.64
N PRO A 178 -5.13 -29.18 9.50
CA PRO A 178 -5.36 -28.93 10.91
C PRO A 178 -5.96 -27.56 11.19
N ARG A 179 -6.58 -27.46 12.37
CA ARG A 179 -7.12 -26.21 12.91
C ARG A 179 -6.02 -25.20 13.16
N GLY A 180 -6.41 -23.93 13.17
CA GLY A 180 -5.56 -22.82 13.50
C GLY A 180 -4.67 -22.39 12.34
N GLN A 181 -4.41 -21.09 12.32
CA GLN A 181 -3.55 -20.39 11.40
C GLN A 181 -2.14 -20.29 11.98
N LEU A 182 -1.15 -20.46 11.12
CA LEU A 182 0.26 -20.28 11.43
C LEU A 182 0.81 -19.20 10.52
N TYR A 183 1.43 -18.18 11.10
CA TYR A 183 2.13 -17.12 10.40
C TYR A 183 3.57 -17.08 10.88
N SER A 184 4.52 -17.03 9.96
CA SER A 184 5.93 -16.82 10.27
C SER A 184 6.53 -15.87 9.25
N GLN A 185 7.21 -14.83 9.74
CA GLN A 185 7.94 -13.88 8.91
C GLN A 185 9.37 -13.76 9.41
N PHE A 186 10.30 -13.79 8.48
CA PHE A 186 11.72 -13.59 8.73
C PHE A 186 12.19 -12.42 7.87
N LYS A 187 12.71 -11.37 8.51
CA LYS A 187 13.30 -10.21 7.84
C LYS A 187 14.80 -10.16 8.12
N VAL A 188 15.56 -9.80 7.09
CA VAL A 188 16.97 -9.46 7.19
C VAL A 188 17.13 -8.06 6.64
N GLU A 189 17.63 -7.17 7.47
CA GLU A 189 17.83 -5.77 7.13
C GLU A 189 19.30 -5.44 7.30
N SER A 190 19.91 -4.87 6.27
CA SER A 190 21.25 -4.32 6.36
C SER A 190 21.15 -2.83 6.64
N MET A 191 21.98 -2.32 7.56
CA MET A 191 22.18 -0.87 7.75
C MET A 191 22.58 -0.12 6.46
N ASN A 192 22.91 -0.86 5.38
CA ASN A 192 23.47 -0.34 4.13
C ASN A 192 22.67 -0.77 2.89
N HIS A 193 21.33 -0.70 2.90
CA HIS A 193 20.44 -0.67 1.72
C HIS A 193 19.78 -1.98 1.27
N LEU A 194 20.13 -3.12 1.84
CA LEU A 194 19.57 -4.43 1.47
C LEU A 194 18.51 -4.89 2.47
N ASN A 195 17.26 -5.09 2.02
CA ASN A 195 16.20 -5.66 2.84
C ASN A 195 15.67 -6.93 2.18
N CYS A 196 15.53 -8.00 2.96
CA CYS A 196 14.97 -9.26 2.54
C CYS A 196 13.87 -9.67 3.50
N ALA A 197 12.72 -10.10 2.99
CA ALA A 197 11.67 -10.67 3.82
C ALA A 197 11.13 -11.96 3.21
N VAL A 198 10.92 -12.94 4.07
CA VAL A 198 10.24 -14.20 3.77
C VAL A 198 9.04 -14.32 4.68
N THR A 199 7.84 -14.36 4.11
CA THR A 199 6.58 -14.58 4.84
C THR A 199 6.01 -15.93 4.43
N LEU A 200 5.64 -16.72 5.43
CA LEU A 200 4.99 -18.01 5.29
C LEU A 200 3.68 -17.99 6.09
N GLU A 201 2.61 -18.46 5.47
CA GLU A 201 1.34 -18.62 6.15
C GLU A 201 0.66 -19.93 5.77
N ARG A 202 -0.02 -20.50 6.77
CA ARG A 202 -0.96 -21.61 6.62
C ARG A 202 -2.25 -21.20 7.28
N ASP A 203 -3.34 -21.15 6.52
CA ASP A 203 -4.64 -20.86 7.07
C ASP A 203 -5.27 -22.07 7.75
N ALA A 204 -6.29 -21.79 8.56
CA ALA A 204 -7.03 -22.82 9.27
C ALA A 204 -7.69 -23.79 8.27
N GLY A 205 -7.40 -25.08 8.45
CA GLY A 205 -7.97 -26.14 7.61
C GLY A 205 -7.17 -26.45 6.35
N GLU A 206 -6.03 -25.80 6.11
CA GLU A 206 -5.14 -26.10 4.99
C GLU A 206 -4.11 -27.17 5.33
N LYS A 207 -3.74 -28.00 4.34
CA LYS A 207 -2.84 -29.16 4.56
C LYS A 207 -1.42 -28.77 4.97
N GLY A 208 -0.94 -27.59 4.59
CA GLY A 208 0.43 -27.14 4.81
C GLY A 208 0.58 -25.66 4.48
N VAL A 209 1.80 -25.15 4.54
CA VAL A 209 2.10 -23.76 4.20
C VAL A 209 1.71 -23.49 2.75
N ASP A 210 0.74 -22.61 2.60
CA ASP A 210 0.01 -22.40 1.35
C ASP A 210 0.40 -21.06 0.71
N TYR A 211 0.51 -20.02 1.53
CA TYR A 211 1.03 -18.72 1.14
C TYR A 211 2.52 -18.59 1.43
N LYS A 212 3.24 -18.07 0.45
CA LYS A 212 4.69 -17.82 0.50
C LYS A 212 4.97 -16.51 -0.20
N SER A 213 5.48 -15.52 0.52
CA SER A 213 5.99 -14.28 -0.03
C SER A 213 7.49 -14.21 0.18
N ILE A 214 8.23 -13.84 -0.85
CA ILE A 214 9.67 -13.58 -0.77
C ILE A 214 9.93 -12.28 -1.48
N ASN A 215 10.59 -11.35 -0.81
CA ASN A 215 11.04 -10.12 -1.44
C ASN A 215 12.47 -9.79 -1.03
N LEU A 216 13.20 -9.23 -1.99
CA LEU A 216 14.52 -8.67 -1.83
C LEU A 216 14.49 -7.27 -2.42
N SER A 217 14.89 -6.28 -1.64
CA SER A 217 14.96 -4.90 -2.09
C SER A 217 16.33 -4.30 -1.83
N LEU A 218 16.75 -3.44 -2.75
CA LEU A 218 17.96 -2.65 -2.65
C LEU A 218 17.60 -1.19 -2.91
N ILE A 219 18.07 -0.29 -2.03
CA ILE A 219 17.67 1.12 -2.01
C ILE A 219 18.89 2.02 -2.28
N ASN A 220 18.67 3.22 -2.82
CA ASN A 220 19.64 4.31 -2.94
C ASN A 220 21.03 3.93 -3.48
N THR A 221 21.08 3.18 -4.58
CA THR A 221 22.33 2.76 -5.24
C THR A 221 22.61 3.61 -6.49
N GLY A 222 23.18 4.81 -6.29
CA GLY A 222 23.50 5.72 -7.39
C GLY A 222 22.26 6.26 -8.11
N CYS A 223 22.13 5.99 -9.41
CA CYS A 223 20.95 6.39 -10.21
C CYS A 223 19.71 5.50 -9.96
N ILE A 224 19.89 4.35 -9.31
CA ILE A 224 18.81 3.47 -8.89
C ILE A 224 18.34 3.93 -7.52
N GLU A 225 17.12 4.45 -7.45
CA GLU A 225 16.48 4.83 -6.19
C GLU A 225 16.04 3.59 -5.42
N LYS A 226 15.42 2.62 -6.10
CA LYS A 226 14.93 1.38 -5.48
C LYS A 226 14.81 0.27 -6.52
N VAL A 227 15.23 -0.93 -6.19
CA VAL A 227 14.95 -2.15 -6.96
C VAL A 227 14.38 -3.20 -6.02
N ILE A 228 13.38 -3.95 -6.49
CA ILE A 228 12.72 -5.00 -5.74
C ILE A 228 12.60 -6.23 -6.64
N ILE A 229 12.98 -7.39 -6.12
CA ILE A 229 12.83 -8.70 -6.76
C ILE A 229 12.00 -9.58 -5.83
N GLY A 230 11.05 -10.32 -6.40
CA GLY A 230 10.09 -11.13 -5.66
C GLY A 230 8.72 -10.46 -5.57
N ASP A 231 8.11 -10.47 -4.40
CA ASP A 231 6.78 -9.93 -4.15
C ASP A 231 6.83 -8.43 -3.80
N TYR A 232 6.07 -7.62 -4.53
CA TYR A 232 6.07 -6.17 -4.37
C TYR A 232 4.69 -5.56 -4.62
N SER A 233 4.57 -4.29 -4.25
CA SER A 233 3.44 -3.44 -4.56
C SER A 233 3.85 -2.22 -5.37
N ALA A 234 2.88 -1.64 -6.07
CA ALA A 234 2.99 -0.46 -6.90
C ALA A 234 1.77 0.43 -6.67
N ARG A 235 2.02 1.66 -6.21
CA ARG A 235 1.00 2.68 -5.94
C ARG A 235 1.36 3.97 -6.65
N PHE A 236 0.57 4.33 -7.66
CA PHE A 236 0.76 5.53 -8.47
C PHE A 236 -0.53 6.34 -8.60
N GLY A 237 -0.36 7.64 -8.83
CA GLY A 237 -1.46 8.60 -9.00
C GLY A 237 -2.50 8.57 -7.88
N GLN A 238 -3.76 8.74 -8.26
CA GLN A 238 -4.94 8.53 -7.41
C GLN A 238 -5.49 7.10 -7.54
N GLY A 239 -4.69 6.18 -8.08
CA GLY A 239 -4.98 4.76 -8.15
C GLY A 239 -5.99 4.36 -9.22
N LEU A 240 -6.20 5.14 -10.28
CA LEU A 240 -7.08 4.73 -11.40
C LEU A 240 -6.47 3.64 -12.29
N VAL A 241 -5.15 3.41 -12.23
CA VAL A 241 -4.46 2.38 -13.03
C VAL A 241 -3.76 1.33 -12.17
N LEU A 242 -2.88 1.76 -11.25
CA LEU A 242 -2.10 0.86 -10.39
C LEU A 242 -2.13 1.32 -8.93
N TRP A 243 -2.82 0.54 -8.11
CA TRP A 243 -2.83 0.64 -6.65
C TRP A 243 -3.19 -0.72 -6.06
N ASN A 244 -2.22 -1.62 -6.01
CA ASN A 244 -2.45 -3.03 -5.69
C ASN A 244 -2.28 -3.36 -4.19
N THR A 245 -2.41 -2.40 -3.28
CA THR A 245 -2.42 -2.64 -1.83
C THR A 245 -3.73 -2.16 -1.21
N PHE A 246 -3.90 -2.39 0.08
CA PHE A 246 -4.93 -1.67 0.82
C PHE A 246 -4.71 -0.16 0.67
N ALA A 247 -5.73 0.53 0.17
CA ALA A 247 -5.74 1.98 0.14
C ALA A 247 -6.40 2.47 1.42
N MET A 248 -5.65 3.17 2.25
CA MET A 248 -6.18 3.82 3.44
C MET A 248 -7.00 5.05 3.04
N ASN A 249 -8.15 4.81 2.42
CA ASN A 249 -9.07 5.87 1.98
C ASN A 249 -9.97 6.21 3.16
N SER A 250 -9.69 7.32 3.85
CA SER A 250 -10.65 7.85 4.82
C SER A 250 -11.81 8.50 4.12
N TYR A 251 -13.00 8.02 4.43
CA TYR A 251 -14.24 8.65 4.00
C TYR A 251 -14.67 9.75 4.98
N SER A 252 -14.05 9.81 6.16
CA SER A 252 -14.39 10.69 7.28
C SER A 252 -13.30 11.70 7.63
N ASP A 253 -12.15 11.68 6.95
CA ASP A 253 -11.08 12.65 7.13
C ASP A 253 -10.64 13.29 5.81
N SER A 254 -10.38 14.60 5.86
CA SER A 254 -10.06 15.41 4.68
C SER A 254 -8.81 14.90 3.94
N LYS A 255 -7.78 14.46 4.68
CA LYS A 255 -6.56 13.91 4.08
C LYS A 255 -6.78 12.58 3.35
N GLY A 256 -7.72 11.76 3.81
CA GLY A 256 -8.02 10.48 3.17
C GLY A 256 -8.74 10.59 1.83
N LEU A 257 -9.14 11.81 1.44
CA LEU A 257 -9.69 12.10 0.12
C LEU A 257 -8.62 12.43 -0.93
N LEU A 258 -7.35 12.49 -0.54
CA LEU A 258 -6.21 12.62 -1.43
C LEU A 258 -5.28 11.41 -1.21
N LYS A 259 -4.84 10.79 -2.30
CA LYS A 259 -3.84 9.73 -2.23
C LYS A 259 -2.42 10.23 -2.37
N TYR A 260 -1.56 9.64 -1.55
CA TYR A 260 -0.11 9.87 -1.54
C TYR A 260 0.60 8.63 -2.10
N PRO A 261 1.00 8.63 -3.38
CA PRO A 261 1.63 7.46 -3.99
C PRO A 261 3.05 7.25 -3.45
N VAL A 262 3.32 6.04 -2.96
CA VAL A 262 4.65 5.63 -2.46
C VAL A 262 5.54 5.08 -3.58
N GLY A 263 4.97 4.76 -4.75
CA GLY A 263 5.68 4.09 -5.83
C GLY A 263 5.78 2.58 -5.56
N ILE A 264 6.98 2.02 -5.68
CA ILE A 264 7.22 0.60 -5.43
C ILE A 264 7.64 0.33 -3.98
N SER A 265 7.03 -0.67 -3.35
CA SER A 265 7.34 -1.11 -1.98
C SER A 265 7.41 -2.63 -1.91
N PRO A 266 8.29 -3.21 -1.07
CA PRO A 266 8.30 -4.66 -0.81
C PRO A 266 6.95 -5.10 -0.24
N TYR A 267 6.51 -6.30 -0.59
CA TYR A 267 5.21 -6.81 -0.13
C TYR A 267 5.37 -7.73 1.08
N ASN A 268 5.06 -7.19 2.27
CA ASN A 268 5.21 -7.88 3.54
C ASN A 268 3.88 -8.44 4.10
N SER A 269 2.76 -8.25 3.39
CA SER A 269 1.42 -8.69 3.79
C SER A 269 1.14 -10.16 3.49
N THR A 270 0.01 -10.65 3.99
CA THR A 270 -0.56 -11.98 3.74
C THR A 270 -1.67 -11.99 2.68
N ASP A 271 -2.15 -10.85 2.18
CA ASP A 271 -3.18 -10.82 1.13
C ASP A 271 -2.61 -11.23 -0.24
N GLU A 272 -2.65 -12.54 -0.51
CA GLU A 272 -2.11 -13.13 -1.73
C GLU A 272 -2.78 -12.66 -3.02
N ASN A 273 -3.94 -12.00 -2.95
CA ASN A 273 -4.66 -11.53 -4.14
C ASN A 273 -4.08 -10.24 -4.70
N ARG A 274 -3.31 -9.51 -3.90
CA ARG A 274 -2.92 -8.13 -4.16
C ARG A 274 -1.48 -7.98 -4.64
N SER A 275 -0.57 -8.83 -4.18
CA SER A 275 0.85 -8.72 -4.53
C SER A 275 1.13 -8.87 -6.04
N LEU A 276 2.11 -8.12 -6.54
CA LEU A 276 2.78 -8.41 -7.81
C LEU A 276 4.00 -9.28 -7.52
N ARG A 277 4.35 -10.18 -8.44
CA ARG A 277 5.48 -11.11 -8.28
C ARG A 277 6.40 -11.04 -9.48
N GLY A 278 7.62 -10.55 -9.31
CA GLY A 278 8.57 -10.38 -10.40
C GLY A 278 9.69 -9.43 -10.02
N ALA A 279 9.86 -8.36 -10.79
CA ALA A 279 10.86 -7.33 -10.50
C ALA A 279 10.32 -5.94 -10.77
N ALA A 280 10.76 -4.97 -9.99
CA ALA A 280 10.47 -3.56 -10.20
C ALA A 280 11.70 -2.71 -9.89
N VAL A 281 11.89 -1.63 -10.63
CA VAL A 281 13.03 -0.71 -10.48
C VAL A 281 12.59 0.72 -10.69
N THR A 282 13.04 1.63 -9.83
CA THR A 282 12.88 3.07 -9.94
C THR A 282 14.24 3.71 -10.15
N PHE A 283 14.39 4.43 -11.26
CA PHE A 283 15.51 5.30 -11.54
C PHE A 283 15.18 6.72 -11.16
N ARG A 284 16.15 7.45 -10.61
CA ARG A 284 16.01 8.86 -10.22
C ARG A 284 17.08 9.70 -10.89
N ALA A 285 16.65 10.80 -11.50
CA ALA A 285 17.50 11.80 -12.13
C ALA A 285 16.91 13.20 -11.85
N GLU A 286 17.48 13.91 -10.88
CA GLU A 286 16.99 15.21 -10.42
C GLU A 286 15.47 15.20 -10.11
N LYS A 287 14.68 15.89 -10.92
CA LYS A 287 13.22 16.03 -10.81
C LYS A 287 12.45 14.84 -11.40
N TRP A 288 13.13 13.92 -12.08
CA TRP A 288 12.52 12.80 -12.77
C TRP A 288 12.68 11.51 -11.99
N ARG A 289 11.59 10.75 -11.88
CA ARG A 289 11.59 9.37 -11.45
C ARG A 289 10.91 8.51 -12.50
N PHE A 290 11.60 7.44 -12.90
CA PHE A 290 11.08 6.48 -13.86
C PHE A 290 11.06 5.09 -13.24
N THR A 291 9.87 4.54 -13.09
CA THR A 291 9.66 3.19 -12.56
C THR A 291 9.26 2.25 -13.68
N LEU A 292 9.90 1.08 -13.72
CA LEU A 292 9.52 -0.06 -14.55
C LEU A 292 9.18 -1.24 -13.64
N LEU A 293 8.16 -2.00 -14.01
CA LEU A 293 7.75 -3.18 -13.26
C LEU A 293 7.27 -4.29 -14.18
N VAL A 294 7.58 -5.52 -13.79
CA VAL A 294 7.14 -6.75 -14.46
C VAL A 294 6.66 -7.73 -13.42
N SER A 295 5.56 -8.42 -13.71
CA SER A 295 4.93 -9.37 -12.80
C SER A 295 4.44 -10.59 -13.56
N GLN A 296 4.75 -11.77 -13.03
CA GLN A 296 4.26 -13.05 -13.48
C GLN A 296 3.78 -13.83 -12.26
N ARG A 297 2.48 -14.07 -12.17
CA ARG A 297 1.88 -14.80 -11.05
C ARG A 297 0.75 -15.71 -11.52
N LYS A 298 0.32 -16.58 -10.62
CA LYS A 298 -0.88 -17.39 -10.78
C LYS A 298 -1.97 -16.79 -9.88
N TYR A 299 -3.21 -16.87 -10.34
CA TYR A 299 -4.42 -16.42 -9.66
C TYR A 299 -5.33 -17.62 -9.45
N ASP A 300 -6.06 -17.59 -8.35
CA ASP A 300 -7.09 -18.58 -8.08
C ASP A 300 -8.34 -18.19 -8.85
N ALA A 301 -8.80 -19.10 -9.69
CA ALA A 301 -9.89 -18.82 -10.59
C ALA A 301 -10.81 -20.03 -10.71
N ARG A 302 -12.08 -19.75 -10.97
CA ARG A 302 -12.98 -20.78 -11.47
C ARG A 302 -12.78 -20.90 -12.97
N VAL A 303 -12.38 -22.08 -13.41
CA VAL A 303 -12.20 -22.43 -14.83
C VAL A 303 -13.27 -23.43 -15.25
N VAL A 304 -13.89 -23.20 -16.39
CA VAL A 304 -14.89 -24.07 -17.03
C VAL A 304 -14.58 -24.13 -18.52
N ASP A 305 -14.45 -25.34 -19.07
CA ASP A 305 -14.19 -25.58 -20.49
C ASP A 305 -13.02 -24.76 -21.08
N GLY A 306 -11.93 -24.63 -20.32
CA GLY A 306 -10.73 -23.89 -20.74
C GLY A 306 -10.84 -22.36 -20.65
N THR A 307 -11.92 -21.83 -20.07
CA THR A 307 -12.15 -20.39 -19.87
C THR A 307 -12.29 -20.06 -18.39
N TYR A 308 -11.82 -18.88 -17.96
CA TYR A 308 -12.02 -18.44 -16.58
C TYR A 308 -13.31 -17.63 -16.45
N THR A 309 -14.08 -17.85 -15.38
CA THR A 309 -15.37 -17.17 -15.17
C THR A 309 -15.33 -16.15 -14.05
N SER A 310 -14.47 -16.35 -13.05
CA SER A 310 -14.35 -15.50 -11.88
C SER A 310 -13.02 -15.72 -11.17
N LEU A 311 -12.40 -14.63 -10.70
CA LEU A 311 -11.27 -14.69 -9.77
C LEU A 311 -11.80 -14.93 -8.35
N LEU A 312 -11.11 -15.75 -7.58
CA LEU A 312 -11.35 -15.92 -6.15
C LEU A 312 -10.48 -14.91 -5.40
N LYS A 313 -11.04 -14.30 -4.35
CA LYS A 313 -10.35 -13.29 -3.52
C LYS A 313 -10.26 -13.69 -2.04
N THR A 314 -10.66 -14.92 -1.71
CA THR A 314 -10.75 -15.39 -0.32
C THR A 314 -9.42 -15.77 0.27
N GLY A 315 -8.46 -16.18 -0.59
CA GLY A 315 -7.16 -16.68 -0.19
C GLY A 315 -7.12 -18.07 0.47
N LEU A 316 -8.30 -18.69 0.66
CA LEU A 316 -8.42 -19.95 1.40
C LEU A 316 -8.35 -21.19 0.50
N HIS A 317 -7.49 -22.15 0.85
CA HIS A 317 -7.28 -23.42 0.17
C HIS A 317 -7.54 -24.64 1.06
N ASN A 318 -8.60 -24.54 1.87
CA ASN A 318 -8.92 -25.53 2.91
C ASN A 318 -9.92 -26.62 2.50
N THR A 319 -10.55 -26.56 1.32
CA THR A 319 -11.43 -27.63 0.79
C THR A 319 -10.91 -28.19 -0.54
N LYS A 320 -11.50 -29.29 -1.01
CA LYS A 320 -11.10 -29.90 -2.30
C LYS A 320 -11.33 -28.92 -3.45
N THR A 321 -12.50 -28.28 -3.50
CA THR A 321 -12.84 -27.33 -4.58
C THR A 321 -11.96 -26.09 -4.56
N THR A 322 -11.63 -25.53 -3.39
CA THR A 322 -10.75 -24.35 -3.34
C THR A 322 -9.33 -24.70 -3.73
N LEU A 323 -8.82 -25.85 -3.28
CA LEU A 323 -7.49 -26.34 -3.65
C LEU A 323 -7.36 -26.63 -5.15
N GLU A 324 -8.40 -27.18 -5.80
CA GLU A 324 -8.41 -27.41 -7.26
C GLU A 324 -8.41 -26.11 -8.07
N ARG A 325 -8.89 -25.01 -7.51
CA ARG A 325 -8.92 -23.69 -8.16
C ARG A 325 -7.63 -22.90 -7.94
N LYS A 326 -6.79 -23.33 -7.01
CA LYS A 326 -5.55 -22.66 -6.65
C LYS A 326 -4.61 -22.55 -7.84
N GLY A 327 -4.18 -21.33 -8.14
CA GLY A 327 -3.18 -21.02 -9.15
C GLY A 327 -3.52 -21.52 -10.56
N THR A 328 -4.81 -21.64 -10.89
CA THR A 328 -5.27 -22.17 -12.18
C THR A 328 -5.12 -21.18 -13.32
N LEU A 329 -5.15 -19.87 -13.04
CA LEU A 329 -5.04 -18.82 -14.04
C LEU A 329 -3.68 -18.11 -13.94
N GLY A 330 -2.80 -18.30 -14.92
CA GLY A 330 -1.60 -17.45 -15.04
C GLY A 330 -1.95 -16.04 -15.49
N GLY A 331 -1.27 -15.03 -14.98
CA GLY A 331 -1.34 -13.67 -15.49
C GLY A 331 0.02 -12.97 -15.48
N SER A 332 0.19 -12.13 -16.49
CA SER A 332 1.41 -11.38 -16.78
C SER A 332 1.07 -9.90 -16.80
N LEU A 333 1.93 -9.07 -16.25
CA LEU A 333 1.79 -7.62 -16.25
C LEU A 333 3.13 -6.95 -16.48
N ILE A 334 3.13 -5.91 -17.30
CA ILE A 334 4.22 -4.95 -17.47
C ILE A 334 3.64 -3.57 -17.17
N GLY A 335 4.32 -2.79 -16.35
CA GLY A 335 3.90 -1.45 -16.01
C GLY A 335 5.05 -0.47 -15.98
N SER A 336 4.70 0.80 -16.09
CA SER A 336 5.65 1.90 -15.96
C SER A 336 4.99 3.11 -15.31
N ASN A 337 5.79 3.90 -14.62
CA ASN A 337 5.43 5.21 -14.13
C ASN A 337 6.55 6.21 -14.44
N LEU A 338 6.23 7.34 -15.05
CA LEU A 338 7.15 8.45 -15.25
C LEU A 338 6.61 9.65 -14.48
N THR A 339 7.35 10.07 -13.45
CA THR A 339 6.99 11.22 -12.61
C THR A 339 8.00 12.34 -12.81
N TRP A 340 7.49 13.55 -12.99
CA TRP A 340 8.23 14.79 -12.82
C TRP A 340 7.73 15.53 -11.58
N SER A 341 8.64 15.88 -10.68
CA SER A 341 8.34 16.59 -9.43
C SER A 341 9.10 17.93 -9.42
N GLY A 342 8.36 19.03 -9.56
CA GLY A 342 8.84 20.38 -9.25
C GLY A 342 8.53 20.76 -7.79
N ASN A 343 8.77 22.02 -7.41
CA ASN A 343 8.53 22.48 -6.03
C ASN A 343 7.05 22.39 -5.63
N ASN A 344 6.18 22.86 -6.53
CA ASN A 344 4.74 23.02 -6.27
C ASN A 344 3.86 22.29 -7.28
N ILE A 345 4.46 21.67 -8.31
CA ILE A 345 3.74 20.95 -9.36
C ILE A 345 4.35 19.56 -9.49
N ARG A 346 3.48 18.56 -9.60
CA ARG A 346 3.86 17.21 -10.03
C ARG A 346 2.98 16.81 -11.20
N VAL A 347 3.59 16.15 -12.17
CA VAL A 347 2.90 15.47 -13.25
C VAL A 347 3.45 14.06 -13.35
N SER A 348 2.58 13.08 -13.49
CA SER A 348 2.96 11.70 -13.64
C SER A 348 2.12 10.99 -14.70
N GLN A 349 2.75 10.05 -15.36
CA GLN A 349 2.12 9.17 -16.33
C GLN A 349 2.26 7.74 -15.83
N THR A 350 1.14 7.01 -15.77
CA THR A 350 1.13 5.58 -15.40
C THR A 350 0.59 4.76 -16.54
N SER A 351 1.22 3.63 -16.84
CA SER A 351 0.70 2.66 -17.81
C SER A 351 0.87 1.24 -17.31
N ALA A 352 -0.09 0.39 -17.62
CA ALA A 352 -0.05 -1.03 -17.35
C ALA A 352 -0.61 -1.80 -18.54
N ILE A 353 0.10 -2.84 -18.97
CA ILE A 353 -0.35 -3.81 -19.97
C ILE A 353 -0.34 -5.17 -19.29
N TYR A 354 -1.41 -5.92 -19.43
CA TYR A 354 -1.55 -7.21 -18.77
C TYR A 354 -2.33 -8.20 -19.63
N ARG A 355 -2.14 -9.49 -19.32
CA ARG A 355 -2.77 -10.60 -20.02
C ARG A 355 -3.00 -11.74 -19.05
N TYR A 356 -4.16 -12.38 -19.19
CA TYR A 356 -4.44 -13.67 -18.56
C TYR A 356 -4.19 -14.82 -19.55
N SER A 357 -3.75 -15.95 -19.02
CA SER A 357 -3.40 -17.15 -19.80
C SER A 357 -4.60 -17.86 -20.43
N MET A 358 -5.80 -17.67 -19.88
CA MET A 358 -7.06 -18.22 -20.39
C MET A 358 -8.02 -17.07 -20.73
N PRO A 359 -8.91 -17.25 -21.73
CA PRO A 359 -9.91 -16.24 -22.05
C PRO A 359 -11.06 -16.20 -21.03
N TYR A 360 -11.76 -15.07 -20.99
CA TYR A 360 -12.90 -14.86 -20.09
C TYR A 360 -14.19 -15.48 -20.65
N GLY A 361 -14.70 -16.50 -19.97
CA GLY A 361 -15.95 -17.20 -20.32
C GLY A 361 -17.16 -16.79 -19.48
N GLY A 362 -16.99 -15.91 -18.48
CA GLY A 362 -18.05 -15.53 -17.53
C GLY A 362 -19.15 -14.63 -18.11
N ARG A 363 -20.09 -14.22 -17.27
CA ARG A 363 -21.32 -13.49 -17.68
C ARG A 363 -21.11 -11.99 -17.93
N ASP A 364 -19.98 -11.41 -17.54
CA ASP A 364 -19.69 -9.99 -17.76
C ASP A 364 -19.43 -9.72 -19.25
N SER A 365 -20.39 -9.08 -19.92
CA SER A 365 -20.31 -8.76 -21.34
C SER A 365 -19.18 -7.78 -21.66
N VAL A 366 -18.85 -6.87 -20.75
CA VAL A 366 -17.76 -5.90 -20.90
C VAL A 366 -16.43 -6.63 -20.88
N LEU A 367 -16.20 -7.50 -19.88
CA LEU A 367 -14.98 -8.31 -19.82
C LEU A 367 -14.85 -9.23 -21.03
N ARG A 368 -15.95 -9.86 -21.48
CA ARG A 368 -15.92 -10.73 -22.66
C ARG A 368 -15.55 -9.96 -23.94
N LYS A 369 -16.15 -8.79 -24.17
CA LYS A 369 -15.84 -7.92 -25.33
C LYS A 369 -14.36 -7.50 -25.33
N ARG A 370 -13.82 -7.17 -24.15
CA ARG A 370 -12.42 -6.77 -23.96
C ARG A 370 -11.43 -7.90 -24.18
N ASP A 371 -11.78 -9.10 -23.73
CA ASP A 371 -10.90 -10.26 -23.85
C ASP A 371 -10.79 -10.74 -25.31
N LEU A 372 -11.84 -10.51 -26.10
CA LEU A 372 -11.86 -10.75 -27.55
C LEU A 372 -11.03 -9.72 -28.34
N SER A 373 -10.74 -8.54 -27.78
CA SER A 373 -9.89 -7.56 -28.44
C SER A 373 -8.41 -7.85 -28.19
N MET A 374 -7.56 -7.49 -29.16
CA MET A 374 -6.10 -7.47 -29.00
C MET A 374 -5.47 -8.80 -28.50
N ASP A 375 -5.98 -9.97 -28.87
CA ASP A 375 -5.51 -11.29 -28.36
C ASP A 375 -5.41 -11.36 -26.82
N ARG A 376 -6.42 -10.83 -26.12
CA ARG A 376 -6.52 -10.75 -24.65
C ARG A 376 -5.52 -9.80 -23.98
N TYR A 377 -4.69 -9.09 -24.74
CA TYR A 377 -3.89 -8.02 -24.18
C TYR A 377 -4.81 -6.87 -23.80
N GLN A 378 -4.76 -6.51 -22.52
CA GLN A 378 -5.49 -5.38 -21.97
C GLN A 378 -4.51 -4.32 -21.51
N GLY A 379 -4.96 -3.08 -21.49
CA GLY A 379 -4.12 -1.96 -21.12
C GLY A 379 -4.88 -0.86 -20.41
N ASN A 380 -4.18 -0.14 -19.55
CA ASN A 380 -4.62 1.07 -18.89
C ASN A 380 -3.52 2.13 -18.97
N PHE A 381 -3.92 3.38 -19.14
CA PHE A 381 -3.05 4.54 -19.18
C PHE A 381 -3.68 5.67 -18.37
N SER A 382 -2.89 6.38 -17.58
CA SER A 382 -3.35 7.58 -16.90
C SER A 382 -2.31 8.70 -16.89
N LEU A 383 -2.84 9.92 -16.77
CA LEU A 383 -2.10 11.12 -16.42
C LEU A 383 -2.64 11.63 -15.10
N ASP A 384 -1.77 11.75 -14.12
CA ASP A 384 -2.06 12.35 -12.82
C ASP A 384 -1.18 13.55 -12.57
N GLY A 385 -1.62 14.39 -11.64
CA GLY A 385 -0.81 15.49 -11.18
C GLY A 385 -1.44 16.25 -10.03
N TYR A 386 -0.63 17.10 -9.44
CA TYR A 386 -1.09 18.09 -8.49
C TYR A 386 -0.41 19.43 -8.72
N TRP A 387 -1.08 20.49 -8.27
CA TRP A 387 -0.52 21.82 -8.17
C TRP A 387 -0.89 22.43 -6.82
N THR A 388 0.13 22.80 -6.05
CA THR A 388 -0.02 23.49 -4.77
C THR A 388 0.15 24.99 -4.98
N LEU A 389 -0.88 25.74 -4.59
CA LEU A 389 -0.88 27.20 -4.56
C LEU A 389 -1.16 27.66 -3.13
N LYS A 390 -0.09 28.01 -2.40
CA LYS A 390 -0.14 28.40 -0.99
C LYS A 390 -0.83 27.32 -0.15
N LYS A 391 -2.03 27.64 0.34
CA LYS A 391 -2.82 26.80 1.26
C LYS A 391 -3.75 25.83 0.54
N VAL A 392 -3.79 25.83 -0.80
CA VAL A 392 -4.68 25.00 -1.61
C VAL A 392 -3.86 24.09 -2.50
N ARG A 393 -4.15 22.78 -2.48
CA ARG A 393 -3.61 21.81 -3.42
C ARG A 393 -4.71 21.31 -4.32
N PHE A 394 -4.56 21.51 -5.62
CA PHE A 394 -5.40 20.88 -6.64
C PHE A 394 -4.75 19.57 -7.06
N PHE A 395 -5.55 18.53 -7.28
CA PHE A 395 -5.06 17.24 -7.73
C PHE A 395 -6.05 16.59 -8.69
N GLY A 396 -5.58 15.65 -9.48
CA GLY A 396 -6.44 14.80 -10.29
C GLY A 396 -5.70 13.71 -11.03
N GLU A 397 -6.48 12.77 -11.54
CA GLU A 397 -6.03 11.71 -12.45
C GLU A 397 -7.12 11.49 -13.50
N VAL A 398 -6.72 11.41 -14.76
CA VAL A 398 -7.57 10.94 -15.87
C VAL A 398 -6.94 9.67 -16.42
N ALA A 399 -7.76 8.64 -16.57
CA ALA A 399 -7.36 7.33 -17.05
C ALA A 399 -8.24 6.87 -18.21
N ALA A 400 -7.64 6.08 -19.09
CA ALA A 400 -8.31 5.38 -20.17
C ALA A 400 -7.85 3.94 -20.20
N ASP A 401 -8.73 3.04 -20.65
CA ASP A 401 -8.36 1.67 -20.96
C ASP A 401 -8.17 1.46 -22.46
N HIS A 402 -7.69 0.28 -22.84
CA HIS A 402 -7.34 -0.06 -24.22
C HIS A 402 -8.51 -0.09 -25.22
N ILE A 403 -9.76 -0.05 -24.74
CA ILE A 403 -10.96 0.06 -25.59
C ILE A 403 -11.53 1.48 -25.62
N GLY A 404 -10.90 2.44 -24.94
CA GLY A 404 -11.28 3.86 -24.95
C GLY A 404 -12.33 4.25 -23.91
N SER A 405 -12.57 3.42 -22.89
CA SER A 405 -13.41 3.83 -21.76
C SER A 405 -12.59 4.69 -20.80
N PHE A 406 -13.21 5.74 -20.25
CA PHE A 406 -12.52 6.73 -19.41
C PHE A 406 -12.95 6.67 -17.95
N ALA A 407 -12.04 7.10 -17.07
CA ALA A 407 -12.29 7.42 -15.68
C ALA A 407 -11.53 8.68 -15.29
N ALA A 408 -12.11 9.51 -14.44
CA ALA A 408 -11.48 10.73 -13.95
C ALA A 408 -11.81 10.95 -12.49
N ILE A 409 -10.83 11.47 -11.75
CA ILE A 409 -10.97 11.98 -10.39
C ILE A 409 -10.22 13.31 -10.32
N ALA A 410 -10.81 14.31 -9.68
CA ALA A 410 -10.17 15.59 -9.45
C ALA A 410 -10.64 16.19 -8.13
N GLY A 411 -9.81 16.99 -7.49
CA GLY A 411 -10.13 17.55 -6.19
C GLY A 411 -9.26 18.72 -5.79
N ALA A 412 -9.61 19.31 -4.66
CA ALA A 412 -8.85 20.34 -4.01
C ALA A 412 -8.79 20.08 -2.49
N LEU A 413 -7.61 20.23 -1.90
CA LEU A 413 -7.39 20.21 -0.46
C LEU A 413 -6.99 21.61 -0.01
N TYR A 414 -7.79 22.21 0.86
CA TYR A 414 -7.53 23.50 1.49
C TYR A 414 -7.11 23.31 2.94
N SER A 415 -5.87 23.69 3.25
CA SER A 415 -5.26 23.54 4.57
C SER A 415 -4.70 24.88 5.05
N PRO A 416 -5.55 25.82 5.53
CA PRO A 416 -5.09 27.16 5.90
C PRO A 416 -4.31 27.26 7.21
N SER A 417 -4.42 26.24 8.07
CA SER A 417 -3.76 26.14 9.37
C SER A 417 -3.73 24.67 9.81
N ASN A 418 -2.96 24.34 10.83
CA ASN A 418 -2.98 23.01 11.47
C ASN A 418 -4.31 22.63 12.16
N ARG A 419 -5.33 23.49 12.13
CA ARG A 419 -6.63 23.24 12.80
C ARG A 419 -7.78 23.03 11.84
N LEU A 420 -7.63 23.38 10.57
CA LEU A 420 -8.71 23.30 9.60
C LEU A 420 -8.15 22.72 8.31
N GLU A 421 -8.75 21.65 7.85
CA GLU A 421 -8.53 21.06 6.53
C GLU A 421 -9.88 20.85 5.87
N THR A 422 -9.97 21.08 4.57
CA THR A 422 -11.19 20.85 3.80
C THR A 422 -10.83 20.30 2.44
N ALA A 423 -11.36 19.12 2.13
CA ALA A 423 -11.14 18.44 0.86
C ALA A 423 -12.46 18.37 0.07
N LEU A 424 -12.37 18.67 -1.22
CA LEU A 424 -13.40 18.42 -2.23
C LEU A 424 -12.85 17.41 -3.22
N VAL A 425 -13.63 16.38 -3.55
CA VAL A 425 -13.32 15.40 -4.59
C VAL A 425 -14.53 15.21 -5.48
N LEU A 426 -14.30 15.24 -6.79
CA LEU A 426 -15.24 14.90 -7.84
C LEU A 426 -14.69 13.70 -8.60
N ARG A 427 -15.56 12.74 -8.92
CA ARG A 427 -15.19 11.52 -9.65
C ARG A 427 -16.25 11.11 -10.65
N ASN A 428 -15.79 10.58 -11.77
CA ASN A 428 -16.62 10.05 -12.85
C ASN A 428 -15.90 8.86 -13.50
N TYR A 429 -16.39 7.67 -13.26
CA TYR A 429 -15.89 6.41 -13.80
C TYR A 429 -16.95 5.87 -14.76
N SER A 430 -16.62 5.77 -16.05
CA SER A 430 -17.57 5.23 -17.03
C SER A 430 -17.94 3.77 -16.71
N GLU A 431 -19.13 3.35 -17.13
CA GLU A 431 -19.64 2.00 -16.86
C GLU A 431 -18.78 0.88 -17.47
N GLU A 432 -18.17 1.16 -18.63
CA GLU A 432 -17.31 0.22 -19.35
C GLU A 432 -15.84 0.25 -18.90
N TYR A 433 -15.42 1.25 -18.10
CA TYR A 433 -14.02 1.35 -17.65
C TYR A 433 -13.65 0.18 -16.74
N ARG A 434 -12.52 -0.46 -17.03
CA ARG A 434 -11.96 -1.55 -16.23
C ARG A 434 -10.46 -1.36 -16.03
N ALA A 435 -10.03 -1.48 -14.78
CA ALA A 435 -8.63 -1.51 -14.38
C ALA A 435 -8.47 -2.49 -13.20
N PRO A 436 -8.11 -3.76 -13.43
CA PRO A 436 -8.11 -4.80 -12.39
C PRO A 436 -7.16 -4.56 -11.23
N PHE A 437 -6.12 -3.75 -11.45
CA PHE A 437 -5.08 -3.42 -10.47
C PHE A 437 -5.26 -2.05 -9.83
N ALA A 438 -6.34 -1.35 -10.17
CA ALA A 438 -6.66 -0.04 -9.67
C ALA A 438 -7.47 -0.12 -8.37
N SER A 439 -7.30 0.88 -7.54
CA SER A 439 -8.01 1.02 -6.26
C SER A 439 -8.17 2.50 -5.96
N PRO A 440 -8.97 3.26 -6.73
CA PRO A 440 -9.16 4.69 -6.50
C PRO A 440 -10.09 4.91 -5.31
N ILE A 441 -10.37 6.17 -4.99
CA ILE A 441 -11.48 6.51 -4.10
C ILE A 441 -12.78 6.20 -4.85
N ALA A 442 -13.54 5.23 -4.34
CA ALA A 442 -14.77 4.74 -4.94
C ALA A 442 -15.71 4.23 -3.85
N ARG A 443 -17.02 4.33 -4.04
CA ARG A 443 -17.99 3.70 -3.13
C ARG A 443 -18.07 2.21 -3.39
N ASN A 444 -17.97 1.82 -4.65
CA ASN A 444 -18.08 0.44 -5.08
C ASN A 444 -16.74 -0.29 -4.96
N LEU A 445 -16.79 -1.59 -4.65
CA LEU A 445 -15.62 -2.48 -4.66
C LEU A 445 -15.06 -2.70 -6.08
N SER A 446 -15.84 -2.42 -7.12
CA SER A 446 -15.44 -2.47 -8.52
C SER A 446 -15.44 -1.06 -9.12
N ILE A 447 -14.38 -0.77 -9.87
CA ILE A 447 -14.32 0.42 -10.71
C ILE A 447 -15.28 0.28 -11.89
N GLY A 448 -16.11 1.31 -12.09
CA GLY A 448 -16.99 1.46 -13.24
C GLY A 448 -18.41 1.88 -12.82
N GLY A 449 -19.00 2.78 -13.60
CA GLY A 449 -20.39 3.20 -13.44
C GLY A 449 -20.63 4.04 -12.18
N GLU A 450 -19.66 4.86 -11.79
CA GLU A 450 -19.75 5.70 -10.60
C GLU A 450 -19.56 7.17 -10.97
N ARG A 451 -20.48 8.02 -10.52
CA ARG A 451 -20.33 9.46 -10.50
C ARG A 451 -20.57 9.93 -9.08
N GLY A 452 -19.89 10.99 -8.67
CA GLY A 452 -20.14 11.55 -7.36
C GLY A 452 -19.19 12.65 -6.99
N GLY A 453 -19.60 13.38 -5.96
CA GLY A 453 -18.79 14.40 -5.31
C GLY A 453 -18.74 14.13 -3.82
N ARG A 454 -17.63 14.50 -3.17
CA ARG A 454 -17.52 14.51 -1.72
C ARG A 454 -16.86 15.78 -1.26
N ILE A 455 -17.39 16.36 -0.19
CA ILE A 455 -16.73 17.41 0.58
C ILE A 455 -16.54 16.88 1.99
N CYS A 456 -15.33 17.00 2.52
CA CYS A 456 -15.03 16.74 3.92
C CYS A 456 -14.32 17.96 4.52
N SER A 457 -14.73 18.38 5.70
CA SER A 457 -14.05 19.42 6.48
C SER A 457 -13.69 18.86 7.84
N THR A 458 -12.40 18.83 8.15
CA THR A 458 -11.84 18.40 9.42
C THR A 458 -11.42 19.63 10.22
N PHE A 459 -11.88 19.74 11.46
CA PHE A 459 -11.58 20.84 12.37
C PHE A 459 -11.09 20.34 13.73
N SER A 460 -9.99 20.90 14.23
CA SER A 460 -9.39 20.56 15.53
C SER A 460 -9.60 21.70 16.53
N ILE A 461 -10.35 21.42 17.61
CA ILE A 461 -10.63 22.34 18.71
C ILE A 461 -9.70 22.01 19.89
N GLY A 462 -8.70 22.87 20.09
CA GLY A 462 -7.69 22.65 21.13
C GLY A 462 -6.81 21.43 20.83
N LYS A 463 -6.38 20.72 21.88
CA LYS A 463 -5.52 19.52 21.76
C LYS A 463 -6.30 18.20 21.78
N TYR A 464 -7.58 18.24 22.12
CA TYR A 464 -8.34 17.06 22.53
C TYR A 464 -9.53 16.74 21.62
N TRP A 465 -10.02 17.70 20.83
CA TRP A 465 -11.22 17.52 20.02
C TRP A 465 -10.89 17.65 18.54
N LYS A 466 -11.26 16.64 17.75
CA LYS A 466 -11.25 16.64 16.28
C LYS A 466 -12.67 16.36 15.82
N THR A 467 -13.21 17.20 14.95
CA THR A 467 -14.56 17.06 14.38
C THR A 467 -14.43 17.02 12.86
N ALA A 468 -15.11 16.07 12.23
CA ALA A 468 -15.18 15.99 10.77
C ALA A 468 -16.63 16.07 10.30
N VAL A 469 -16.88 16.88 9.27
CA VAL A 469 -18.18 17.02 8.62
C VAL A 469 -18.02 16.58 7.17
N THR A 470 -18.82 15.62 6.72
CA THR A 470 -18.73 15.08 5.36
C THR A 470 -20.07 15.14 4.65
N PHE A 471 -20.06 15.57 3.40
CA PHE A 471 -21.21 15.60 2.49
C PHE A 471 -20.88 14.78 1.24
N GLU A 472 -21.81 13.92 0.83
CA GLU A 472 -21.70 13.10 -0.38
C GLU A 472 -22.78 13.52 -1.38
N LEU A 473 -22.37 13.77 -2.62
CA LEU A 473 -23.23 13.92 -3.79
C LEU A 473 -23.18 12.62 -4.58
N LEU A 474 -24.36 12.01 -4.80
CA LEU A 474 -24.55 10.75 -5.51
C LEU A 474 -24.72 10.95 -7.01
#